data_AF-A0AAD0T935-F1
#
_entry.id   AF-A0AAD0T935-F1
#
_cell.length_a   1.000
_cell.length_b   1.000
_cell.length_c   1.000
_cell.angle_alpha   90.00
_cell.angle_beta   90.00
_cell.angle_gamma   90.00
#
_symmetry.space_group_name_H-M   'P 1'
#
loop_
_entity.id
_entity.type
_entity.pdbx_description
1 polymer ?
#
loop_
_entity_poly.entity_id
_entity_poly.type
_entity_poly.pdbx_seq_one_letter_code
_entity_poly.pdbx_strand_id
1 'polypeptide(L)'
;MLVLITLTAFASDNQLNFSFNGGQNDVQILAKEIEVTKYKQEEYEGTCYNQIPYQDEECGYETKYRQSCRYRSGRNVCHTDYERQCRYETKYRERCTTGPSRQVCRNVPGQRICRDVNGRRECKQRPGRRVCETKPGRRTCSREPYQDYVCRSRPVQRCHWEPGRNICTDEPYQDYVCRTVTKYRSEPYACTKTRTVPYKDTEKVTHKVKVEYIGAIEKADANFTLNFANEMKSFQTEVENLNEESTQINFQVADFNEVQDYNYESTLKVEFFDLDKARAPIQVTPAKVDISKRGKFELEVSNLEGVEALKTEIVIYDREKKRLHFKKTIDLLTFNKTLLDNGNVLLTGELKEHGFEKIKKGFFGPFEKERKLKVTLTFFPLDSTVPGQELKPVTHTLKAEAEL
;
A
#
# COMPACT_ATOMS: atom_id res chain seq x y z
N MET A 1 31.21 -13.66 -40.98
CA MET A 1 31.19 -12.20 -41.17
C MET A 1 30.75 -11.61 -39.85
N LEU A 2 31.70 -11.17 -39.02
CA LEU A 2 31.43 -10.60 -37.69
C LEU A 2 30.94 -9.16 -37.93
N VAL A 3 29.65 -8.92 -37.71
CA VAL A 3 29.08 -7.56 -37.78
C VAL A 3 29.33 -6.91 -36.43
N LEU A 4 30.36 -6.07 -36.37
CA LEU A 4 30.64 -5.18 -35.25
C LEU A 4 29.66 -4.00 -35.36
N ILE A 5 28.61 -3.98 -34.54
CA ILE A 5 27.65 -2.88 -34.50
C ILE A 5 28.25 -1.77 -33.63
N THR A 6 28.74 -0.71 -34.27
CA THR A 6 29.15 0.53 -33.61
C THR A 6 27.92 1.39 -33.37
N LEU A 7 27.41 1.39 -32.13
CA LEU A 7 26.42 2.37 -31.67
C LEU A 7 27.12 3.71 -31.44
N THR A 8 26.85 4.70 -32.30
CA THR A 8 27.25 6.09 -32.07
C THR A 8 26.23 6.75 -31.15
N ALA A 9 26.47 6.67 -29.85
CA ALA A 9 25.75 7.49 -28.87
C ALA A 9 26.29 8.93 -28.93
N PHE A 10 25.50 9.87 -29.47
CA PHE A 10 25.75 11.30 -29.29
C PHE A 10 25.22 11.69 -27.91
N ALA A 11 26.06 11.55 -26.88
CA ALA A 11 25.76 12.10 -25.57
C ALA A 11 25.90 13.63 -25.65
N SER A 12 24.79 14.36 -25.58
CA SER A 12 24.85 15.73 -25.09
C SER A 12 24.96 15.67 -23.56
N ASP A 13 25.59 16.66 -22.91
CA ASP A 13 26.06 16.59 -21.50
C ASP A 13 25.02 16.22 -20.41
N ASN A 14 23.75 15.98 -20.77
CA ASN A 14 22.68 15.55 -19.86
C ASN A 14 21.72 14.49 -20.44
N GLN A 15 21.90 14.11 -21.71
CA GLN A 15 20.90 13.36 -22.48
C GLN A 15 21.57 12.28 -23.33
N LEU A 16 21.03 11.06 -23.26
CA LEU A 16 21.42 9.95 -24.10
C LEU A 16 20.26 9.56 -25.00
N ASN A 17 20.47 9.62 -26.31
CA ASN A 17 19.51 9.17 -27.30
C ASN A 17 20.01 7.86 -27.92
N PHE A 18 19.14 6.86 -27.96
CA PHE A 18 19.40 5.60 -28.66
C PHE A 18 18.12 5.10 -29.33
N SER A 19 18.29 4.39 -30.44
CA SER A 19 17.19 3.81 -31.20
C SER A 19 17.19 2.30 -31.08
N PHE A 20 15.99 1.73 -31.05
CA PHE A 20 15.78 0.30 -31.06
C PHE A 20 15.45 -0.17 -32.47
N ASN A 21 16.36 -0.94 -33.08
CA ASN A 21 16.22 -1.51 -34.42
C ASN A 21 16.32 -3.05 -34.41
N GLY A 22 15.56 -3.72 -33.52
CA GLY A 22 15.53 -5.19 -33.46
C GLY A 22 16.73 -5.85 -32.75
N GLY A 23 17.50 -5.09 -31.97
CA GLY A 23 18.62 -5.60 -31.15
C GLY A 23 18.16 -6.39 -29.92
N GLN A 24 19.10 -7.04 -29.22
CA GLN A 24 18.85 -7.64 -27.90
C GLN A 24 19.55 -6.83 -26.81
N ASN A 25 18.89 -6.70 -25.66
CA ASN A 25 19.38 -6.14 -24.38
C ASN A 25 20.59 -5.20 -24.48
N ASP A 26 20.33 -3.91 -24.47
CA ASP A 26 21.38 -2.91 -24.54
C ASP A 26 21.75 -2.35 -23.17
N VAL A 27 23.04 -2.10 -22.96
CA VAL A 27 23.54 -1.36 -21.80
C VAL A 27 23.88 0.05 -22.25
N GLN A 28 23.14 1.00 -21.71
CA GLN A 28 23.26 2.41 -22.03
C GLN A 28 23.92 3.16 -20.87
N ILE A 29 24.91 4.00 -21.16
CA ILE A 29 25.68 4.72 -20.14
C ILE A 29 25.40 6.21 -20.27
N LEU A 30 24.71 6.75 -19.28
CA LEU A 30 24.47 8.19 -19.13
C LEU A 30 25.55 8.75 -18.18
N ALA A 31 26.25 9.81 -18.59
CA ALA A 31 27.33 10.39 -17.79
C ALA A 31 27.25 11.92 -17.76
N LYS A 32 27.62 12.52 -16.64
CA LYS A 32 27.63 13.98 -16.43
C LYS A 32 28.69 14.38 -15.40
N GLU A 33 29.33 15.52 -15.61
CA GLU A 33 30.26 16.12 -14.64
C GLU A 33 29.52 17.10 -13.71
N ILE A 34 29.78 17.00 -12.41
CA ILE A 34 29.15 17.84 -11.39
C ILE A 34 30.19 18.46 -10.47
N GLU A 35 29.86 19.64 -9.94
CA GLU A 35 30.67 20.30 -8.93
C GLU A 35 30.18 19.86 -7.54
N VAL A 36 31.02 19.12 -6.80
CA VAL A 36 30.74 18.66 -5.44
C VAL A 36 31.56 19.45 -4.43
N THR A 37 30.99 19.70 -3.24
CA THR A 37 31.72 20.32 -2.13
C THR A 37 32.32 19.22 -1.26
N LYS A 38 33.65 19.11 -1.26
CA LYS A 38 34.39 18.20 -0.39
C LYS A 38 35.06 18.97 0.75
N TYR A 39 35.49 18.26 1.78
CA TYR A 39 36.12 18.84 2.96
C TYR A 39 37.52 18.28 3.14
N LYS A 40 38.51 19.16 3.30
CA LYS A 40 39.87 18.79 3.68
C LYS A 40 40.23 19.38 5.04
N GLN A 41 41.11 18.71 5.77
CA GLN A 41 41.68 19.26 7.00
C GLN A 41 42.89 20.12 6.64
N GLU A 42 42.87 21.37 7.09
CA GLU A 42 44.02 22.27 6.99
C GLU A 42 44.55 22.55 8.40
N GLU A 43 45.86 22.42 8.55
CA GLU A 43 46.59 22.81 9.75
C GLU A 43 46.84 24.32 9.75
N TYR A 44 46.63 24.96 10.89
CA TYR A 44 46.92 26.37 11.08
C TYR A 44 47.55 26.61 12.46
N GLU A 45 48.38 27.64 12.55
CA GLU A 45 49.00 28.04 13.81
C GLU A 45 47.96 28.69 14.73
N GLY A 46 47.94 28.25 15.98
CA GLY A 46 47.07 28.80 17.01
C GLY A 46 47.76 28.86 18.36
N THR A 47 47.05 29.45 19.32
CA THR A 47 47.50 29.51 20.71
C THR A 47 46.74 28.47 21.54
N CYS A 48 47.48 27.64 22.27
CA CYS A 48 46.99 26.69 23.27
C CYS A 48 47.42 27.17 24.67
N TYR A 49 46.79 26.65 25.72
CA TYR A 49 47.08 27.06 27.09
C TYR A 49 47.49 25.85 27.95
N ASN A 50 48.61 25.98 28.67
CA ASN A 50 49.03 25.02 29.67
C ASN A 50 48.72 25.55 31.08
N GLN A 51 48.31 24.67 31.99
CA GLN A 51 48.15 25.00 33.40
C GLN A 51 49.47 24.81 34.13
N ILE A 52 50.05 25.90 34.63
CA ILE A 52 51.30 25.86 35.39
C ILE A 52 50.98 26.05 36.88
N PRO A 53 51.34 25.08 37.75
CA PRO A 53 51.13 25.21 39.18
C PRO A 53 52.10 26.22 39.81
N TYR A 54 51.61 27.02 40.76
CA TYR A 54 52.40 27.89 41.62
C TYR A 54 51.89 27.82 43.06
N GLN A 55 52.76 28.09 44.03
CA GLN A 55 52.38 28.08 45.45
C GLN A 55 51.95 29.48 45.90
N ASP A 56 50.87 29.54 46.65
CA ASP A 56 50.33 30.77 47.24
C ASP A 56 49.99 30.50 48.71
N GLU A 57 50.24 31.45 49.61
CA GLU A 57 49.94 31.28 51.03
C GLU A 57 48.60 31.93 51.36
N GLU A 58 47.61 31.11 51.72
CA GLU A 58 46.29 31.59 52.11
C GLU A 58 46.12 31.44 53.63
N CYS A 59 45.73 32.54 54.28
CA CYS A 59 45.51 32.59 55.72
C CYS A 59 44.05 32.89 56.04
N GLY A 60 43.48 32.16 57.00
CA GLY A 60 42.10 32.34 57.42
C GLY A 60 41.85 31.91 58.87
N TYR A 61 40.72 32.34 59.41
CA TYR A 61 40.26 31.86 60.71
C TYR A 61 39.57 30.51 60.54
N GLU A 62 40.05 29.50 61.26
CA GLU A 62 39.46 28.18 61.37
C GLU A 62 38.78 28.04 62.74
N THR A 63 37.55 27.54 62.76
CA THR A 63 36.84 27.29 64.01
C THR A 63 37.29 25.95 64.60
N LYS A 64 37.98 25.99 65.74
CA LYS A 64 38.30 24.82 66.56
C LYS A 64 37.33 24.72 67.73
N TYR A 65 37.24 23.57 68.36
CA TYR A 65 36.30 23.34 69.45
C TYR A 65 37.02 22.85 70.71
N ARG A 66 36.62 23.36 71.87
CA ARG A 66 37.07 22.86 73.18
C ARG A 66 35.92 22.20 73.92
N GLN A 67 36.20 21.11 74.62
CA GLN A 67 35.17 20.33 75.28
C GLN A 67 34.88 20.87 76.70
N SER A 68 33.64 21.27 76.96
CA SER A 68 33.16 21.80 78.25
C SER A 68 32.08 20.89 78.82
N CYS A 69 32.25 20.37 80.04
CA CYS A 69 31.38 19.32 80.59
C CYS A 69 30.63 19.75 81.86
N ARG A 70 29.35 19.38 81.98
CA ARG A 70 28.55 19.53 83.20
C ARG A 70 27.80 18.26 83.57
N TYR A 71 27.66 17.99 84.87
CA TYR A 71 26.97 16.79 85.37
C TYR A 71 25.45 16.95 85.34
N ARG A 72 24.74 15.93 84.85
CA ARG A 72 23.27 15.85 84.88
C ARG A 72 22.83 14.66 85.73
N SER A 73 21.95 14.88 86.69
CA SER A 73 21.37 13.82 87.53
C SER A 73 20.45 12.88 86.74
N GLY A 74 20.36 11.63 87.21
CA GLY A 74 19.54 10.60 86.58
C GLY A 74 18.04 10.89 86.67
N ARG A 75 17.29 10.45 85.66
CA ARG A 75 15.84 10.67 85.56
C ARG A 75 15.17 9.55 84.77
N ASN A 76 13.87 9.34 85.03
CA ASN A 76 13.05 8.49 84.17
C ASN A 76 12.76 9.21 82.86
N VAL A 77 13.10 8.57 81.75
CA VAL A 77 12.77 9.05 80.41
C VAL A 77 11.70 8.14 79.82
N CYS A 78 10.55 8.75 79.57
CA CYS A 78 9.35 8.11 79.07
C CYS A 78 9.18 8.50 77.59
N HIS A 79 9.08 7.52 76.71
CA HIS A 79 8.76 7.74 75.30
C HIS A 79 7.55 6.89 74.89
N THR A 80 6.84 7.37 73.87
CA THR A 80 5.68 6.68 73.33
C THR A 80 6.13 5.81 72.17
N ASP A 81 6.13 4.51 72.37
CA ASP A 81 6.35 3.51 71.32
C ASP A 81 5.02 3.20 70.63
N TYR A 82 5.06 2.72 69.39
CA TYR A 82 3.85 2.33 68.65
C TYR A 82 3.93 0.86 68.27
N GLU A 83 3.15 0.02 68.96
CA GLU A 83 3.08 -1.41 68.66
C GLU A 83 2.02 -1.66 67.59
N ARG A 84 2.38 -2.45 66.57
CA ARG A 84 1.50 -2.76 65.43
C ARG A 84 0.71 -4.03 65.71
N GLN A 85 -0.60 -3.90 65.84
CA GLN A 85 -1.51 -5.04 66.02
C GLN A 85 -2.32 -5.26 64.74
N CYS A 86 -2.33 -6.49 64.24
CA CYS A 86 -3.01 -6.86 63.00
C CYS A 86 -4.10 -7.91 63.24
N ARG A 87 -5.20 -7.82 62.50
CA ARG A 87 -6.26 -8.82 62.50
C ARG A 87 -6.96 -8.90 61.14
N TYR A 88 -7.53 -10.05 60.82
CA TYR A 88 -8.42 -10.21 59.67
C TYR A 88 -9.79 -9.60 59.97
N GLU A 89 -10.21 -8.63 59.16
CA GLU A 89 -11.53 -8.01 59.22
C GLU A 89 -12.34 -8.50 58.00
N THR A 90 -13.58 -8.95 58.23
CA THR A 90 -14.46 -9.35 57.12
C THR A 90 -15.13 -8.11 56.56
N LYS A 91 -14.84 -7.80 55.30
CA LYS A 91 -15.49 -6.73 54.52
C LYS A 91 -16.38 -7.35 53.45
N TYR A 92 -17.33 -6.57 52.93
CA TYR A 92 -18.25 -7.04 51.89
C TYR A 92 -18.05 -6.23 50.63
N ARG A 93 -17.93 -6.89 49.49
CA ARG A 93 -17.93 -6.26 48.18
C ARG A 93 -19.24 -6.57 47.46
N GLU A 94 -19.77 -5.60 46.73
CA GLU A 94 -20.94 -5.83 45.89
C GLU A 94 -20.52 -6.35 44.52
N ARG A 95 -21.07 -7.51 44.16
CA ARG A 95 -20.94 -8.08 42.83
C ARG A 95 -22.30 -8.07 42.16
N CYS A 96 -22.36 -7.38 41.02
CA CYS A 96 -23.59 -7.25 40.25
C CYS A 96 -23.48 -7.96 38.92
N THR A 97 -24.54 -8.65 38.53
CA THR A 97 -24.73 -9.18 37.19
C THR A 97 -25.98 -8.57 36.57
N THR A 98 -25.91 -8.26 35.27
CA THR A 98 -27.04 -7.72 34.52
C THR A 98 -27.58 -8.83 33.63
N GLY A 99 -28.87 -9.15 33.79
CA GLY A 99 -29.52 -10.17 32.96
C GLY A 99 -29.65 -9.74 31.48
N PRO A 100 -30.03 -10.66 30.59
CA PRO A 100 -30.24 -10.35 29.18
C PRO A 100 -31.39 -9.35 28.99
N SER A 101 -31.27 -8.49 27.97
CA SER A 101 -32.36 -7.59 27.58
C SER A 101 -33.52 -8.41 26.98
N ARG A 102 -34.76 -7.93 27.19
CA ARG A 102 -35.96 -8.58 26.67
C ARG A 102 -36.77 -7.64 25.82
N GLN A 103 -37.27 -8.13 24.70
CA GLN A 103 -38.13 -7.36 23.81
C GLN A 103 -39.59 -7.53 24.22
N VAL A 104 -40.24 -6.42 24.57
CA VAL A 104 -41.66 -6.41 24.94
C VAL A 104 -42.43 -5.76 23.80
N CYS A 105 -43.36 -6.52 23.22
CA CYS A 105 -44.20 -6.03 22.13
C CYS A 105 -45.63 -5.82 22.57
N ARG A 106 -46.26 -4.76 22.06
CA ARG A 106 -47.71 -4.54 22.18
C ARG A 106 -48.32 -4.24 20.81
N ASN A 107 -49.55 -4.71 20.62
CA ASN A 107 -50.31 -4.42 19.43
C ASN A 107 -51.07 -3.11 19.61
N VAL A 108 -50.84 -2.15 18.72
CA VAL A 108 -51.56 -0.89 18.70
C VAL A 108 -52.73 -1.04 17.73
N PRO A 109 -53.99 -0.86 18.17
CA PRO A 109 -55.16 -1.00 17.30
C PRO A 109 -55.12 0.05 16.19
N GLY A 110 -55.64 -0.33 15.01
CA GLY A 110 -55.72 0.56 13.87
C GLY A 110 -56.63 1.75 14.17
N GLN A 111 -56.23 2.93 13.72
CA GLN A 111 -57.01 4.16 13.91
C GLN A 111 -57.46 4.71 12.56
N ARG A 112 -58.72 5.13 12.52
CA ARG A 112 -59.28 5.88 11.39
C ARG A 112 -58.95 7.34 11.60
N ILE A 113 -58.09 7.89 10.74
CA ILE A 113 -57.72 9.29 10.80
C ILE A 113 -58.47 10.01 9.68
N CYS A 114 -59.31 10.96 10.05
CA CYS A 114 -60.04 11.79 9.11
C CYS A 114 -59.45 13.21 9.11
N ARG A 115 -59.32 13.80 7.93
CA ARG A 115 -58.99 15.23 7.77
C ARG A 115 -59.94 15.83 6.74
N ASP A 116 -60.37 17.06 6.99
CA ASP A 116 -61.16 17.81 6.03
C ASP A 116 -60.23 18.52 5.06
N VAL A 117 -60.40 18.25 3.76
CA VAL A 117 -59.65 18.86 2.67
C VAL A 117 -60.67 19.39 1.67
N ASN A 118 -60.65 20.71 1.41
CA ASN A 118 -61.54 21.38 0.45
C ASN A 118 -63.03 21.07 0.64
N GLY A 119 -63.51 21.11 1.90
CA GLY A 119 -64.93 20.89 2.22
C GLY A 119 -65.40 19.44 2.13
N ARG A 120 -64.51 18.47 1.90
CA ARG A 120 -64.80 17.02 1.95
C ARG A 120 -63.96 16.32 3.01
N ARG A 121 -64.61 15.44 3.79
CA ARG A 121 -63.96 14.65 4.84
C ARG A 121 -63.31 13.41 4.27
N GLU A 122 -61.99 13.44 4.14
CA GLU A 122 -61.21 12.27 3.73
C GLU A 122 -60.75 11.49 4.95
N CYS A 123 -61.13 10.21 5.03
CA CYS A 123 -60.71 9.32 6.11
C CYS A 123 -59.81 8.21 5.55
N LYS A 124 -58.62 8.03 6.15
CA LYS A 124 -57.73 6.91 5.85
C LYS A 124 -57.65 5.98 7.05
N GLN A 125 -57.84 4.69 6.83
CA GLN A 125 -57.71 3.65 7.85
C GLN A 125 -56.23 3.24 7.96
N ARG A 126 -55.60 3.46 9.12
CA ARG A 126 -54.28 2.88 9.37
C ARG A 126 -54.45 1.49 9.99
N PRO A 127 -53.86 0.44 9.41
CA PRO A 127 -53.90 -0.89 10.00
C PRO A 127 -53.17 -0.90 11.35
N GLY A 128 -53.63 -1.75 12.26
CA GLY A 128 -52.96 -1.94 13.55
C GLY A 128 -51.53 -2.43 13.32
N ARG A 129 -50.59 -1.99 14.17
CA ARG A 129 -49.18 -2.39 14.07
C ARG A 129 -48.66 -2.87 15.41
N ARG A 130 -47.80 -3.89 15.37
CA ARG A 130 -47.07 -4.38 16.54
C ARG A 130 -45.86 -3.47 16.78
N VAL A 131 -45.78 -2.87 17.95
CA VAL A 131 -44.65 -2.05 18.37
C VAL A 131 -43.90 -2.80 19.46
N CYS A 132 -42.62 -3.04 19.22
CA CYS A 132 -41.73 -3.75 20.13
C CYS A 132 -40.68 -2.79 20.69
N GLU A 133 -40.50 -2.79 22.00
CA GLU A 133 -39.46 -2.02 22.69
C GLU A 133 -38.55 -2.98 23.46
N THR A 134 -37.24 -2.80 23.32
CA THR A 134 -36.25 -3.61 24.04
C THR A 134 -36.02 -2.99 25.41
N LYS A 135 -36.39 -3.70 26.48
CA LYS A 135 -36.11 -3.29 27.85
C LYS A 135 -34.79 -3.91 28.32
N PRO A 136 -33.87 -3.12 28.91
CA PRO A 136 -32.62 -3.64 29.45
C PRO A 136 -32.90 -4.65 30.56
N GLY A 137 -32.06 -5.68 30.66
CA GLY A 137 -32.20 -6.72 31.66
C GLY A 137 -31.99 -6.18 33.08
N ARG A 138 -32.67 -6.79 34.05
CA ARG A 138 -32.60 -6.35 35.45
C ARG A 138 -31.20 -6.62 36.00
N ARG A 139 -30.60 -5.63 36.66
CA ARG A 139 -29.35 -5.78 37.40
C ARG A 139 -29.64 -6.33 38.79
N THR A 140 -28.99 -7.44 39.14
CA THR A 140 -29.06 -8.05 40.46
C THR A 140 -27.68 -8.00 41.09
N CYS A 141 -27.59 -7.44 42.29
CA CYS A 141 -26.35 -7.32 43.06
C CYS A 141 -26.43 -8.19 44.31
N SER A 142 -25.32 -8.85 44.63
CA SER A 142 -25.15 -9.61 45.88
C SER A 142 -23.88 -9.15 46.60
N ARG A 143 -23.92 -9.13 47.94
CA ARG A 143 -22.77 -8.78 48.77
C ARG A 143 -22.00 -10.04 49.13
N GLU A 144 -20.77 -10.14 48.62
CA GLU A 144 -19.85 -11.24 48.92
C GLU A 144 -18.88 -10.80 50.04
N PRO A 145 -18.82 -11.53 51.17
CA PRO A 145 -17.78 -11.29 52.18
C PRO A 145 -16.39 -11.69 51.65
N TYR A 146 -15.38 -10.91 52.01
CA TYR A 146 -13.98 -11.25 51.85
C TYR A 146 -13.19 -10.81 53.09
N GLN A 147 -12.10 -11.49 53.40
CA GLN A 147 -11.24 -11.12 54.52
C GLN A 147 -10.14 -10.18 54.06
N ASP A 148 -9.95 -9.11 54.83
CA ASP A 148 -8.93 -8.09 54.62
C ASP A 148 -8.04 -8.02 55.87
N TYR A 149 -6.71 -8.02 55.70
CA TYR A 149 -5.79 -8.04 56.83
C TYR A 149 -5.41 -6.61 57.22
N VAL A 150 -5.99 -6.11 58.30
CA VAL A 150 -5.84 -4.71 58.71
C VAL A 150 -4.96 -4.62 59.95
N CYS A 151 -3.89 -3.85 59.85
CA CYS A 151 -3.00 -3.53 60.96
C CYS A 151 -3.21 -2.10 61.43
N ARG A 152 -3.26 -1.88 62.75
CA ARG A 152 -3.30 -0.55 63.35
C ARG A 152 -2.18 -0.42 64.38
N SER A 153 -1.51 0.72 64.39
CA SER A 153 -0.46 1.03 65.36
C SER A 153 -1.07 1.71 66.58
N ARG A 154 -0.82 1.19 67.78
CA ARG A 154 -1.32 1.77 69.04
C ARG A 154 -0.16 2.32 69.85
N PRO A 155 -0.22 3.59 70.32
CA PRO A 155 0.79 4.13 71.20
C PRO A 155 0.77 3.43 72.56
N VAL A 156 1.94 3.05 73.06
CA VAL A 156 2.21 2.52 74.39
C VAL A 156 3.35 3.34 75.01
N GLN A 157 3.16 3.78 76.25
CA GLN A 157 4.15 4.57 76.96
C GLN A 157 5.15 3.64 77.66
N ARG A 158 6.42 3.75 77.30
CA ARG A 158 7.51 2.97 77.89
C ARG A 158 8.51 3.91 78.55
N CYS A 159 8.67 3.75 79.86
CA CYS A 159 9.63 4.51 80.64
C CYS A 159 10.80 3.63 81.03
N HIS A 160 12.01 4.17 80.97
CA HIS A 160 13.20 3.56 81.55
C HIS A 160 14.03 4.61 82.29
N TRP A 161 14.80 4.15 83.27
CA TRP A 161 15.64 5.01 84.09
C TRP A 161 16.98 5.25 83.39
N GLU A 162 17.32 6.52 83.13
CA GLU A 162 18.66 6.90 82.70
C GLU A 162 19.50 7.32 83.93
N PRO A 163 20.68 6.70 84.17
CA PRO A 163 21.58 7.13 85.24
C PRO A 163 22.22 8.49 84.94
N GLY A 164 22.64 9.19 85.99
CA GLY A 164 23.31 10.49 85.84
C GLY A 164 24.62 10.37 85.07
N ARG A 165 24.89 11.32 84.17
CA ARG A 165 26.11 11.35 83.35
C ARG A 165 26.61 12.77 83.13
N ASN A 166 27.91 12.91 82.90
CA ASN A 166 28.48 14.17 82.41
C ASN A 166 28.04 14.39 80.96
N ILE A 167 27.51 15.58 80.69
CA ILE A 167 27.19 16.03 79.34
C ILE A 167 28.24 17.05 78.96
N CYS A 168 29.07 16.68 77.99
CA CYS A 168 30.09 17.54 77.40
C CYS A 168 29.56 18.17 76.12
N THR A 169 29.79 19.46 75.94
CA THR A 169 29.50 20.21 74.72
C THR A 169 30.76 20.87 74.22
N ASP A 170 30.95 20.81 72.90
CA ASP A 170 32.06 21.41 72.21
C ASP A 170 31.78 22.90 71.96
N GLU A 171 32.57 23.77 72.59
CA GLU A 171 32.48 25.22 72.44
C GLU A 171 33.43 25.69 71.32
N PRO A 172 32.92 26.31 70.24
CA PRO A 172 33.76 26.83 69.16
C PRO A 172 34.59 28.05 69.58
N TYR A 173 35.84 28.09 69.14
CA TYR A 173 36.73 29.25 69.18
C TYR A 173 37.47 29.39 67.84
N GLN A 174 37.87 30.61 67.47
CA GLN A 174 38.56 30.85 66.20
C GLN A 174 40.08 30.80 66.39
N ASP A 175 40.78 30.14 65.46
CA ASP A 175 42.23 30.04 65.40
C ASP A 175 42.70 30.50 64.02
N TYR A 176 43.70 31.38 63.93
CA TYR A 176 44.17 31.92 62.65
C TYR A 176 45.27 31.03 62.09
N VAL A 177 45.00 30.38 60.95
CA VAL A 177 45.90 29.39 60.35
C VAL A 177 46.22 29.78 58.91
N CYS A 178 47.51 29.77 58.57
CA CYS A 178 48.00 29.93 57.20
C CYS A 178 48.36 28.57 56.61
N ARG A 179 48.00 28.33 55.35
CA ARG A 179 48.34 27.12 54.61
C ARG A 179 48.83 27.48 53.21
N THR A 180 49.92 26.85 52.78
CA THR A 180 50.39 26.95 51.39
C THR A 180 49.50 26.10 50.50
N VAL A 181 48.86 26.73 49.50
CA VAL A 181 47.98 26.09 48.52
C VAL A 181 48.59 26.17 47.13
N THR A 182 48.43 25.10 46.34
CA THR A 182 48.85 25.09 44.94
C THR A 182 47.73 25.65 44.06
N LYS A 183 47.99 26.75 43.37
CA LYS A 183 47.10 27.36 42.37
C LYS A 183 47.65 27.13 40.96
N TYR A 184 46.80 27.26 39.95
CA TYR A 184 47.20 27.10 38.54
C TYR A 184 46.97 28.39 37.76
N ARG A 185 47.93 28.74 36.89
CA ARG A 185 47.78 29.83 35.92
C ARG A 185 47.88 29.30 34.49
N SER A 186 47.11 29.87 33.58
CA SER A 186 47.14 29.53 32.16
C SER A 186 48.24 30.27 31.43
N GLU A 187 49.23 29.57 30.86
CA GLU A 187 50.26 30.17 30.00
C GLU A 187 50.06 29.79 28.53
N PRO A 188 50.04 30.77 27.60
CA PRO A 188 49.87 30.51 26.18
C PRO A 188 51.14 29.93 25.55
N TYR A 189 50.99 28.94 24.67
CA TYR A 189 52.06 28.42 23.81
C TYR A 189 51.57 28.21 22.38
N ALA A 190 52.49 28.22 21.41
CA ALA A 190 52.19 27.98 20.01
C ALA A 190 51.85 26.50 19.78
N CYS A 191 50.72 26.23 19.15
CA CYS A 191 50.28 24.88 18.80
C CYS A 191 49.66 24.86 17.41
N THR A 192 49.73 23.71 16.75
CA THR A 192 49.03 23.49 15.47
C THR A 192 47.60 23.02 15.76
N LYS A 193 46.61 23.68 15.14
CA LYS A 193 45.20 23.30 15.21
C LYS A 193 44.73 22.89 13.82
N THR A 194 43.78 21.96 13.74
CA THR A 194 43.16 21.53 12.48
C THR A 194 41.79 22.18 12.31
N ARG A 195 41.51 22.74 11.13
CA ARG A 195 40.16 23.17 10.75
C ARG A 195 39.72 22.48 9.48
N THR A 196 38.42 22.23 9.36
CA THR A 196 37.83 21.65 8.16
C THR A 196 37.48 22.77 7.19
N VAL A 197 38.05 22.75 5.99
CA VAL A 197 37.81 23.77 4.95
C VAL A 197 37.11 23.13 3.75
N PRO A 198 35.96 23.68 3.30
CA PRO A 198 35.30 23.20 2.09
C PRO A 198 36.08 23.62 0.84
N TYR A 199 36.17 22.73 -0.13
CA TYR A 199 36.67 23.04 -1.47
C TYR A 199 35.74 22.41 -2.52
N LYS A 200 35.74 23.00 -3.71
CA LYS A 200 34.95 22.51 -4.84
C LYS A 200 35.79 21.56 -5.68
N ASP A 201 35.20 20.44 -6.05
CA ASP A 201 35.82 19.40 -6.87
C ASP A 201 34.86 18.95 -7.96
N THR A 202 35.39 18.51 -9.11
CA THR A 202 34.56 18.03 -10.22
C THR A 202 34.52 16.51 -10.18
N GLU A 203 33.33 15.94 -9.97
CA GLU A 203 33.11 14.50 -9.99
C GLU A 203 32.31 14.07 -11.21
N LYS A 204 32.66 12.92 -11.78
CA LYS A 204 31.96 12.36 -12.93
C LYS A 204 30.92 11.35 -12.44
N VAL A 205 29.65 11.72 -12.57
CA VAL A 205 28.52 10.82 -12.28
C VAL A 205 28.30 9.91 -13.48
N THR A 206 28.21 8.61 -13.25
CA THR A 206 27.81 7.65 -14.30
C THR A 206 26.59 6.84 -13.87
N HIS A 207 25.68 6.62 -14.81
CA HIS A 207 24.50 5.80 -14.62
C HIS A 207 24.40 4.79 -15.74
N LYS A 208 24.55 3.50 -15.41
CA LYS A 208 24.35 2.40 -16.35
C LYS A 208 22.89 1.97 -16.31
N VAL A 209 22.22 2.07 -17.44
CA VAL A 209 20.83 1.67 -17.65
C VAL A 209 20.84 0.40 -18.48
N LYS A 210 20.41 -0.71 -17.89
CA LYS A 210 20.19 -1.98 -18.60
C LYS A 210 18.79 -1.94 -19.18
N VAL A 211 18.67 -2.05 -20.50
CA VAL A 211 17.38 -2.02 -21.18
C VAL A 211 16.97 -3.46 -21.51
N GLU A 212 15.84 -3.88 -20.99
CA GLU A 212 15.24 -5.20 -21.23
C GLU A 212 14.03 -5.04 -22.15
N TYR A 213 14.10 -5.64 -23.34
CA TYR A 213 13.02 -5.60 -24.32
C TYR A 213 12.18 -6.88 -24.25
N ILE A 214 10.86 -6.73 -24.21
CA ILE A 214 9.88 -7.83 -24.11
C ILE A 214 8.78 -7.62 -25.14
N GLY A 215 8.24 -8.70 -25.69
CA GLY A 215 7.04 -8.67 -26.55
C GLY A 215 7.33 -8.70 -28.06
N ALA A 216 6.67 -7.84 -28.82
CA ALA A 216 6.65 -7.80 -30.29
C ALA A 216 7.89 -7.13 -30.91
N ILE A 217 9.07 -7.58 -30.48
CA ILE A 217 10.36 -6.96 -30.76
C ILE A 217 10.68 -6.90 -32.26
N GLU A 218 10.21 -7.87 -33.05
CA GLU A 218 10.48 -7.96 -34.50
C GLU A 218 9.79 -6.86 -35.33
N LYS A 219 8.71 -6.27 -34.80
CA LYS A 219 7.96 -5.17 -35.44
C LYS A 219 8.25 -3.81 -34.81
N ALA A 220 9.01 -3.80 -33.72
CA ALA A 220 9.23 -2.62 -32.91
C ALA A 220 10.29 -1.72 -33.54
N ASP A 221 9.97 -0.43 -33.63
CA ASP A 221 10.91 0.63 -34.00
C ASP A 221 10.63 1.84 -33.11
N ALA A 222 11.64 2.31 -32.39
CA ALA A 222 11.45 3.31 -31.35
C ALA A 222 12.73 4.10 -31.05
N ASN A 223 12.58 5.39 -30.76
CA ASN A 223 13.63 6.22 -30.21
C ASN A 223 13.43 6.41 -28.71
N PHE A 224 14.51 6.24 -27.95
CA PHE A 224 14.54 6.45 -26.52
C PHE A 224 15.45 7.62 -26.20
N THR A 225 14.97 8.48 -25.33
CA THR A 225 15.70 9.62 -24.78
C THR A 225 15.78 9.45 -23.28
N LEU A 226 16.99 9.34 -22.73
CA LEU A 226 17.23 9.27 -21.30
C LEU A 226 17.82 10.58 -20.80
N ASN A 227 17.17 11.19 -19.81
CA ASN A 227 17.58 12.43 -19.19
C ASN A 227 17.79 12.24 -17.69
N PHE A 228 18.85 12.82 -17.11
CA PHE A 228 18.99 12.84 -15.65
C PHE A 228 17.84 13.60 -15.00
N ALA A 229 17.29 13.06 -13.91
CA ALA A 229 16.24 13.67 -13.10
C ALA A 229 16.58 13.65 -11.60
N ASN A 230 15.92 14.51 -10.81
CA ASN A 230 16.06 14.64 -9.35
C ASN A 230 17.53 14.65 -8.89
N GLU A 231 18.27 15.72 -9.21
CA GLU A 231 19.68 15.87 -8.78
C GLU A 231 20.56 14.66 -9.17
N MET A 232 20.22 13.97 -10.27
CA MET A 232 20.93 12.81 -10.84
C MET A 232 20.79 11.51 -10.05
N LYS A 233 19.81 11.43 -9.13
CA LYS A 233 19.42 10.20 -8.42
C LYS A 233 18.31 9.42 -9.13
N SER A 234 17.99 9.79 -10.37
CA SER A 234 17.02 9.10 -11.23
C SER A 234 17.23 9.53 -12.68
N PHE A 235 16.53 8.88 -13.60
CA PHE A 235 16.44 9.32 -14.99
C PHE A 235 14.98 9.34 -15.42
N GLN A 236 14.66 10.25 -16.32
CA GLN A 236 13.41 10.28 -17.08
C GLN A 236 13.66 9.64 -18.44
N THR A 237 12.67 8.89 -18.90
CA THR A 237 12.69 8.27 -20.22
C THR A 237 11.56 8.87 -21.04
N GLU A 238 11.90 9.41 -22.20
CA GLU A 238 10.95 9.76 -23.24
C GLU A 238 11.08 8.72 -24.35
N VAL A 239 9.94 8.25 -24.85
CA VAL A 239 9.87 7.21 -25.87
C VAL A 239 9.04 7.72 -27.03
N GLU A 240 9.63 7.69 -28.21
CA GLU A 240 8.96 7.96 -29.48
C GLU A 240 8.80 6.63 -30.21
N ASN A 241 7.55 6.24 -30.47
CA ASN A 241 7.24 5.03 -31.23
C ASN A 241 7.24 5.39 -32.72
N LEU A 242 8.15 4.80 -33.50
CA LEU A 242 8.24 5.05 -34.94
C LEU A 242 7.26 4.17 -35.74
N ASN A 243 6.66 3.16 -35.11
CA ASN A 243 5.71 2.24 -35.71
C ASN A 243 4.39 2.16 -34.92
N GLU A 244 3.71 3.30 -34.80
CA GLU A 244 2.45 3.45 -34.06
C GLU A 244 1.27 2.66 -34.64
N GLU A 245 1.34 2.29 -35.92
CA GLU A 245 0.23 1.60 -36.58
C GLU A 245 0.11 0.14 -36.15
N SER A 246 1.26 -0.52 -35.91
CA SER A 246 1.35 -1.96 -35.63
C SER A 246 1.86 -2.31 -34.24
N THR A 247 2.49 -1.36 -33.54
CA THR A 247 3.02 -1.60 -32.19
C THR A 247 2.63 -0.51 -31.21
N GLN A 248 2.57 -0.88 -29.93
CA GLN A 248 2.47 0.06 -28.84
C GLN A 248 3.54 -0.22 -27.79
N ILE A 249 4.14 0.84 -27.24
CA ILE A 249 5.24 0.73 -26.28
C ILE A 249 4.75 1.10 -24.89
N ASN A 250 5.05 0.23 -23.93
CA ASN A 250 4.97 0.53 -22.51
C ASN A 250 6.36 0.40 -21.91
N PHE A 251 6.67 1.17 -20.87
CA PHE A 251 7.95 1.07 -20.20
C PHE A 251 7.83 1.31 -18.71
N GLN A 252 8.70 0.66 -17.96
CA GLN A 252 8.78 0.79 -16.52
C GLN A 252 10.24 0.74 -16.08
N VAL A 253 10.62 1.66 -15.19
CA VAL A 253 11.90 1.60 -14.49
C VAL A 253 11.71 0.69 -13.28
N ALA A 254 12.41 -0.45 -13.26
CA ALA A 254 12.19 -1.50 -12.27
C ALA A 254 13.05 -1.30 -11.01
N ASP A 255 14.31 -0.90 -11.18
CA ASP A 255 15.29 -0.86 -10.09
C ASP A 255 16.19 0.37 -10.22
N PHE A 256 16.52 0.99 -9.08
CA PHE A 256 17.54 2.04 -8.98
C PHE A 256 18.47 1.71 -7.81
N ASN A 257 19.72 1.41 -8.13
CA ASN A 257 20.71 1.00 -7.15
C ASN A 257 21.94 1.91 -7.22
N GLU A 258 22.33 2.48 -6.08
CA GLU A 258 23.63 3.13 -5.92
C GLU A 258 24.67 2.04 -5.67
N VAL A 259 25.66 1.95 -6.55
CA VAL A 259 26.70 0.91 -6.46
C VAL A 259 27.89 1.42 -5.64
N GLN A 260 28.36 2.63 -5.94
CA GLN A 260 29.44 3.34 -5.27
C GLN A 260 29.23 4.85 -5.50
N ASP A 261 29.85 5.72 -4.69
CA ASP A 261 29.73 7.18 -4.79
C ASP A 261 29.66 7.66 -6.25
N TYR A 262 28.51 8.26 -6.62
CA TYR A 262 28.23 8.80 -7.96
C TYR A 262 28.14 7.79 -9.13
N ASN A 263 28.04 6.49 -8.84
CA ASN A 263 27.82 5.42 -9.81
C ASN A 263 26.51 4.67 -9.53
N TYR A 264 25.59 4.75 -10.48
CA TYR A 264 24.25 4.17 -10.36
C TYR A 264 24.01 3.10 -11.42
N GLU A 265 23.20 2.10 -11.07
CA GLU A 265 22.70 1.08 -11.99
C GLU A 265 21.17 0.99 -11.92
N SER A 266 20.54 0.85 -13.08
CA SER A 266 19.10 0.70 -13.19
C SER A 266 18.71 -0.24 -14.32
N THR A 267 17.48 -0.73 -14.26
CA THR A 267 16.89 -1.59 -15.30
C THR A 267 15.63 -0.91 -15.85
N LEU A 268 15.64 -0.60 -17.14
CA LEU A 268 14.51 -0.10 -17.90
C LEU A 268 13.86 -1.28 -18.64
N LYS A 269 12.65 -1.65 -18.24
CA LYS A 269 11.86 -2.67 -18.94
C LYS A 269 10.99 -1.99 -19.97
N VAL A 270 11.12 -2.41 -21.22
CA VAL A 270 10.35 -1.91 -22.37
C VAL A 270 9.55 -3.07 -22.94
N GLU A 271 8.24 -2.91 -22.99
CA GLU A 271 7.30 -3.89 -23.51
C GLU A 271 6.66 -3.38 -24.80
N PHE A 272 6.82 -4.14 -25.88
CA PHE A 272 6.20 -3.89 -27.17
C PHE A 272 4.95 -4.76 -27.34
N PHE A 273 3.79 -4.13 -27.43
CA PHE A 273 2.51 -4.76 -27.70
C PHE A 273 2.23 -4.83 -29.20
N ASP A 274 1.88 -6.01 -29.71
CA ASP A 274 1.49 -6.22 -31.12
C ASP A 274 0.02 -5.83 -31.33
N LEU A 275 -0.22 -4.67 -31.94
CA LEU A 275 -1.57 -4.17 -32.22
C LEU A 275 -2.26 -4.99 -33.31
N ASP A 276 -1.52 -5.54 -34.27
CA ASP A 276 -2.10 -6.37 -35.34
C ASP A 276 -2.70 -7.64 -34.73
N LYS A 277 -1.96 -8.30 -33.84
CA LYS A 277 -2.46 -9.48 -33.11
C LYS A 277 -3.66 -9.15 -32.24
N ALA A 278 -3.62 -8.03 -31.50
CA ALA A 278 -4.72 -7.62 -30.64
C ALA A 278 -6.00 -7.30 -31.44
N ARG A 279 -5.85 -6.74 -32.64
CA ARG A 279 -6.96 -6.38 -33.56
C ARG A 279 -7.40 -7.51 -34.49
N ALA A 280 -6.59 -8.55 -34.69
CA ALA A 280 -6.91 -9.64 -35.62
C ALA A 280 -8.32 -10.24 -35.40
N PRO A 281 -8.79 -10.49 -34.16
CA PRO A 281 -10.14 -11.04 -33.94
C PRO A 281 -11.29 -10.14 -34.41
N ILE A 282 -11.12 -8.81 -34.38
CA ILE A 282 -12.16 -7.85 -34.77
C ILE A 282 -12.10 -7.49 -36.27
N GLN A 283 -11.04 -7.89 -36.97
CA GLN A 283 -10.93 -7.79 -38.43
C GLN A 283 -11.59 -8.97 -39.14
N VAL A 284 -11.95 -10.03 -38.42
CA VAL A 284 -12.70 -11.17 -38.93
C VAL A 284 -14.07 -10.71 -39.41
N THR A 285 -14.34 -10.89 -40.70
CA THR A 285 -15.62 -10.52 -41.29
C THR A 285 -16.45 -11.76 -41.63
N PRO A 286 -17.65 -11.92 -41.06
CA PRO A 286 -18.49 -13.07 -41.35
C PRO A 286 -19.28 -12.84 -42.63
N ALA A 287 -19.21 -13.79 -43.56
CA ALA A 287 -19.85 -13.73 -44.87
C ALA A 287 -21.23 -14.38 -44.87
N LYS A 288 -21.32 -15.61 -44.36
CA LYS A 288 -22.53 -16.43 -44.36
C LYS A 288 -22.65 -17.22 -43.06
N VAL A 289 -23.88 -17.40 -42.57
CA VAL A 289 -24.14 -18.25 -41.40
C VAL A 289 -25.37 -19.11 -41.61
N ASP A 290 -25.20 -20.41 -41.40
CA ASP A 290 -26.24 -21.42 -41.51
C ASP A 290 -26.41 -22.16 -40.18
N ILE A 291 -27.67 -22.39 -39.77
CA ILE A 291 -27.99 -22.99 -38.48
C ILE A 291 -29.06 -24.07 -38.67
N SER A 292 -28.69 -25.32 -38.39
CA SER A 292 -29.66 -26.41 -38.40
C SER A 292 -30.58 -26.36 -37.18
N LYS A 293 -31.77 -26.97 -37.31
CA LYS A 293 -32.71 -27.15 -36.21
C LYS A 293 -32.13 -27.81 -34.95
N ARG A 294 -31.13 -28.67 -35.10
CA ARG A 294 -30.49 -29.41 -34.00
C ARG A 294 -29.31 -28.66 -33.37
N GLY A 295 -28.93 -27.50 -33.91
CA GLY A 295 -27.85 -26.68 -33.39
C GLY A 295 -26.51 -26.85 -34.09
N LYS A 296 -26.42 -27.61 -35.19
CA LYS A 296 -25.27 -27.52 -36.11
C LYS A 296 -25.16 -26.08 -36.62
N PHE A 297 -24.00 -25.47 -36.45
CA PHE A 297 -23.70 -24.09 -36.80
C PHE A 297 -22.52 -24.08 -37.78
N GLU A 298 -22.74 -23.39 -38.89
CA GLU A 298 -21.77 -23.22 -39.96
C GLU A 298 -21.60 -21.72 -40.20
N LEU A 299 -20.38 -21.23 -40.06
CA LEU A 299 -20.05 -19.82 -40.22
C LEU A 299 -18.89 -19.68 -41.20
N GLU A 300 -19.14 -19.01 -42.31
CA GLU A 300 -18.11 -18.62 -43.25
C GLU A 300 -17.53 -17.27 -42.84
N VAL A 301 -16.21 -17.21 -42.65
CA VAL A 301 -15.47 -16.00 -42.28
C VAL A 301 -14.29 -15.75 -43.22
N SER A 302 -13.95 -14.48 -43.40
CA SER A 302 -12.69 -14.05 -44.01
C SER A 302 -11.77 -13.39 -42.97
N ASN A 303 -10.49 -13.26 -43.31
CA ASN A 303 -9.44 -12.67 -42.45
C ASN A 303 -9.22 -13.42 -41.13
N LEU A 304 -9.25 -14.75 -41.15
CA LEU A 304 -8.98 -15.59 -39.98
C LEU A 304 -7.47 -15.90 -39.78
N GLU A 305 -6.62 -15.48 -40.70
CA GLU A 305 -5.17 -15.72 -40.63
C GLU A 305 -4.53 -14.97 -39.45
N GLY A 306 -3.64 -15.64 -38.70
CA GLY A 306 -2.95 -15.05 -37.56
C GLY A 306 -3.80 -14.83 -36.30
N VAL A 307 -5.08 -15.25 -36.30
CA VAL A 307 -5.96 -15.14 -35.12
C VAL A 307 -5.67 -16.28 -34.14
N GLU A 308 -5.11 -15.95 -32.97
CA GLU A 308 -4.75 -16.92 -31.92
C GLU A 308 -5.94 -17.31 -31.01
N ALA A 309 -6.90 -16.39 -30.79
CA ALA A 309 -8.16 -16.67 -30.11
C ALA A 309 -9.30 -15.85 -30.72
N LEU A 310 -10.50 -16.44 -30.86
CA LEU A 310 -11.67 -15.78 -31.46
C LEU A 310 -12.89 -15.93 -30.57
N LYS A 311 -12.93 -15.17 -29.48
CA LYS A 311 -14.11 -15.10 -28.61
C LYS A 311 -15.22 -14.34 -29.33
N THR A 312 -16.38 -14.98 -29.46
CA THR A 312 -17.54 -14.41 -30.15
C THR A 312 -18.80 -14.61 -29.33
N GLU A 313 -19.55 -13.54 -29.07
CA GLU A 313 -20.92 -13.66 -28.57
C GLU A 313 -21.87 -13.96 -29.73
N ILE A 314 -22.49 -15.14 -29.69
CA ILE A 314 -23.49 -15.58 -30.66
C ILE A 314 -24.87 -15.35 -30.06
N VAL A 315 -25.66 -14.51 -30.71
CA VAL A 315 -27.04 -14.20 -30.34
C VAL A 315 -27.97 -14.63 -31.47
N ILE A 316 -28.83 -15.60 -31.21
CA ILE A 316 -29.82 -16.11 -32.17
C ILE A 316 -31.21 -15.69 -31.72
N TYR A 317 -31.88 -14.91 -32.56
CA TYR A 317 -33.23 -14.43 -32.33
C TYR A 317 -34.20 -15.05 -33.34
N ASP A 318 -35.24 -15.72 -32.83
CA ASP A 318 -36.32 -16.29 -33.62
C ASP A 318 -37.27 -15.13 -34.01
N ARG A 319 -37.28 -14.76 -35.30
CA ARG A 319 -38.06 -13.62 -35.79
C ARG A 319 -39.56 -13.88 -35.74
N GLU A 320 -39.98 -15.11 -35.96
CA GLU A 320 -41.38 -15.50 -35.99
C GLU A 320 -41.97 -15.49 -34.57
N LYS A 321 -41.23 -16.05 -33.61
CA LYS A 321 -41.65 -16.07 -32.20
C LYS A 321 -41.33 -14.79 -31.43
N LYS A 322 -40.63 -13.84 -32.07
CA LYS A 322 -40.18 -12.58 -31.48
C LYS A 322 -39.49 -12.78 -30.12
N ARG A 323 -38.60 -13.77 -30.04
CA ARG A 323 -37.90 -14.11 -28.79
C ARG A 323 -36.43 -14.47 -29.05
N LEU A 324 -35.61 -14.19 -28.04
CA LEU A 324 -34.24 -14.70 -27.97
C LEU A 324 -34.29 -16.23 -27.85
N HIS A 325 -33.61 -16.93 -28.75
CA HIS A 325 -33.54 -18.39 -28.75
C HIS A 325 -32.22 -18.90 -28.17
N PHE A 326 -31.12 -18.20 -28.43
CA PHE A 326 -29.80 -18.56 -27.91
C PHE A 326 -28.94 -17.31 -27.71
N LYS A 327 -28.15 -17.30 -26.63
CA LYS A 327 -27.14 -16.28 -26.35
C LYS A 327 -25.98 -16.90 -25.59
N LYS A 328 -24.80 -16.96 -26.20
CA LYS A 328 -23.59 -17.46 -25.53
C LYS A 328 -22.32 -16.90 -26.16
N THR A 329 -21.31 -16.67 -25.34
CA THR A 329 -19.94 -16.38 -25.78
C THR A 329 -19.17 -17.69 -25.93
N ILE A 330 -18.62 -17.93 -27.11
CA ILE A 330 -17.91 -19.16 -27.50
C ILE A 330 -16.61 -18.76 -28.18
N ASP A 331 -15.55 -19.55 -27.99
CA ASP A 331 -14.34 -19.42 -28.78
C ASP A 331 -14.51 -20.18 -30.10
N LEU A 332 -14.66 -19.45 -31.20
CA LEU A 332 -14.92 -20.03 -32.51
C LEU A 332 -13.73 -20.78 -33.09
N LEU A 333 -12.51 -20.60 -32.57
CA LEU A 333 -11.37 -21.40 -33.02
C LEU A 333 -11.41 -22.85 -32.56
N THR A 334 -12.30 -23.18 -31.60
CA THR A 334 -12.57 -24.57 -31.18
C THR A 334 -13.39 -25.35 -32.21
N PHE A 335 -13.99 -24.67 -33.20
CA PHE A 335 -14.78 -25.31 -34.24
C PHE A 335 -13.89 -25.89 -35.33
N ASN A 336 -14.41 -26.88 -36.05
CA ASN A 336 -13.70 -27.48 -37.18
C ASN A 336 -13.54 -26.44 -38.29
N LYS A 337 -12.31 -26.31 -38.80
CA LYS A 337 -11.93 -25.35 -39.85
C LYS A 337 -11.80 -26.08 -41.18
N THR A 338 -12.48 -25.60 -42.20
CA THR A 338 -12.29 -26.06 -43.58
C THR A 338 -12.07 -24.85 -44.49
N LEU A 339 -10.97 -24.84 -45.22
CA LEU A 339 -10.68 -23.80 -46.21
C LEU A 339 -11.59 -24.01 -47.43
N LEU A 340 -12.24 -22.94 -47.87
CA LEU A 340 -13.10 -22.93 -49.06
C LEU A 340 -12.33 -22.41 -50.28
N ASP A 341 -12.78 -22.78 -51.48
CA ASP A 341 -12.13 -22.40 -52.75
C ASP A 341 -12.11 -20.88 -52.99
N ASN A 342 -12.99 -20.13 -52.31
CA ASN A 342 -13.06 -18.66 -52.36
C ASN A 342 -12.06 -17.97 -51.41
N GLY A 343 -11.23 -18.73 -50.70
CA GLY A 343 -10.28 -18.21 -49.71
C GLY A 343 -10.88 -17.98 -48.32
N ASN A 344 -12.18 -18.17 -48.13
CA ASN A 344 -12.82 -18.07 -46.82
C ASN A 344 -12.62 -19.35 -46.00
N VAL A 345 -12.76 -19.23 -44.68
CA VAL A 345 -12.73 -20.35 -43.76
C VAL A 345 -14.13 -20.64 -43.28
N LEU A 346 -14.58 -21.88 -43.45
CA LEU A 346 -15.82 -22.38 -42.89
C LEU A 346 -15.55 -22.98 -41.50
N LEU A 347 -16.22 -22.43 -40.49
CA LEU A 347 -16.19 -22.86 -39.10
C LEU A 347 -17.45 -23.67 -38.80
N THR A 348 -17.27 -24.94 -38.45
CA THR A 348 -18.37 -25.87 -38.17
C THR A 348 -18.34 -26.37 -36.73
N GLY A 349 -19.44 -26.20 -35.99
CA GLY A 349 -19.56 -26.65 -34.60
C GLY A 349 -21.00 -26.98 -34.17
N GLU A 350 -21.16 -27.60 -33.01
CA GLU A 350 -22.46 -27.93 -32.44
C GLU A 350 -22.82 -27.01 -31.27
N LEU A 351 -23.75 -26.06 -31.48
CA LEU A 351 -24.22 -25.17 -30.42
C LEU A 351 -25.00 -25.90 -29.31
N LYS A 352 -25.45 -27.14 -29.57
CA LYS A 352 -26.15 -27.97 -28.59
C LYS A 352 -25.29 -28.21 -27.34
N GLU A 353 -23.99 -28.40 -27.54
CA GLU A 353 -23.01 -28.57 -26.46
C GLU A 353 -22.92 -27.33 -25.56
N HIS A 354 -23.28 -26.16 -26.10
CA HIS A 354 -23.29 -24.88 -25.41
C HIS A 354 -24.68 -24.45 -24.92
N GLY A 355 -25.67 -25.37 -24.91
CA GLY A 355 -27.01 -25.14 -24.37
C GLY A 355 -28.05 -24.68 -25.40
N PHE A 356 -27.78 -24.87 -26.70
CA PHE A 356 -28.79 -24.58 -27.73
C PHE A 356 -29.94 -25.58 -27.69
N GLU A 357 -31.16 -25.06 -27.50
CA GLU A 357 -32.36 -25.88 -27.57
C GLU A 357 -32.82 -26.11 -29.01
N LYS A 358 -33.24 -27.34 -29.32
CA LYS A 358 -33.80 -27.68 -30.64
C LYS A 358 -34.95 -26.75 -30.99
N ILE A 359 -34.91 -26.18 -32.19
CA ILE A 359 -36.00 -25.33 -32.70
C ILE A 359 -37.23 -26.22 -32.92
N LYS A 360 -38.26 -26.06 -32.08
CA LYS A 360 -39.48 -26.90 -32.15
C LYS A 360 -40.32 -26.56 -33.38
N LYS A 361 -40.88 -27.57 -34.06
CA LYS A 361 -41.93 -27.40 -35.07
C LYS A 361 -43.16 -26.76 -34.41
N GLY A 362 -43.79 -25.82 -35.11
CA GLY A 362 -45.13 -25.31 -34.85
C GLY A 362 -46.17 -26.39 -35.12
N PHE A 363 -47.35 -26.22 -34.54
CA PHE A 363 -48.41 -27.22 -34.47
C PHE A 363 -49.15 -27.49 -35.81
N PHE A 364 -48.75 -26.85 -36.91
CA PHE A 364 -49.45 -26.91 -38.19
C PHE A 364 -48.66 -27.66 -39.29
N GLY A 365 -48.97 -28.96 -39.45
CA GLY A 365 -48.85 -29.73 -40.70
C GLY A 365 -47.45 -30.10 -41.22
N PRO A 366 -47.35 -31.09 -42.15
CA PRO A 366 -46.09 -31.61 -42.69
C PRO A 366 -45.34 -30.69 -43.66
N PHE A 367 -45.84 -29.47 -43.90
CA PHE A 367 -45.27 -28.47 -44.84
C PHE A 367 -44.76 -27.23 -44.11
N GLU A 368 -43.95 -27.42 -43.08
CA GLU A 368 -43.42 -26.30 -42.31
C GLU A 368 -42.27 -25.62 -43.06
N LYS A 369 -42.43 -24.33 -43.38
CA LYS A 369 -41.41 -23.50 -44.03
C LYS A 369 -40.21 -23.29 -43.12
N GLU A 370 -39.03 -23.09 -43.72
CA GLU A 370 -37.79 -22.71 -43.03
C GLU A 370 -38.01 -21.57 -42.02
N ARG A 371 -37.42 -21.70 -40.83
CA ARG A 371 -37.54 -20.67 -39.78
C ARG A 371 -36.57 -19.54 -40.02
N LYS A 372 -37.10 -18.31 -40.07
CA LYS A 372 -36.27 -17.11 -40.22
C LYS A 372 -35.60 -16.72 -38.91
N LEU A 373 -34.28 -16.81 -38.88
CA LEU A 373 -33.43 -16.44 -37.76
C LEU A 373 -32.68 -15.13 -38.03
N LYS A 374 -32.45 -14.37 -36.96
CA LYS A 374 -31.49 -13.27 -36.95
C LYS A 374 -30.32 -13.70 -36.08
N VAL A 375 -29.13 -13.76 -36.66
CA VAL A 375 -27.90 -14.11 -35.95
C VAL A 375 -27.08 -12.84 -35.81
N THR A 376 -26.73 -12.51 -34.58
CA THR A 376 -25.81 -11.41 -34.27
C THR A 376 -24.54 -12.01 -33.68
N LEU A 377 -23.41 -11.64 -34.26
CA LEU A 377 -22.07 -12.10 -33.88
C LEU A 377 -21.29 -10.89 -33.40
N THR A 378 -20.80 -10.94 -32.16
CA THR A 378 -19.94 -9.89 -31.61
C THR A 378 -18.56 -10.46 -31.37
N PHE A 379 -17.57 -10.02 -32.16
CA PHE A 379 -16.17 -10.40 -32.00
C PHE A 379 -15.49 -9.49 -30.98
N PHE A 380 -14.78 -10.09 -30.04
CA PHE A 380 -14.02 -9.37 -29.03
C PHE A 380 -12.54 -9.34 -29.41
N PRO A 381 -11.83 -8.21 -29.20
CA PRO A 381 -10.37 -8.18 -29.36
C PRO A 381 -9.69 -9.15 -28.39
N LEU A 382 -8.47 -9.57 -28.72
CA LEU A 382 -7.71 -10.53 -27.91
C LEU A 382 -7.46 -9.96 -26.50
N ASP A 383 -6.98 -8.72 -26.47
CA ASP A 383 -6.75 -7.92 -25.27
C ASP A 383 -7.68 -6.71 -25.27
N SER A 384 -8.58 -6.65 -24.29
CA SER A 384 -9.52 -5.53 -24.14
C SER A 384 -8.87 -4.25 -23.62
N THR A 385 -7.65 -4.37 -23.09
CA THR A 385 -6.90 -3.28 -22.48
C THR A 385 -5.50 -3.24 -23.06
N VAL A 386 -5.38 -2.63 -24.23
CA VAL A 386 -4.08 -2.09 -24.63
C VAL A 386 -3.93 -0.76 -23.86
N PRO A 387 -2.81 -0.51 -23.15
CA PRO A 387 -2.62 0.75 -22.44
C PRO A 387 -2.95 1.95 -23.35
N GLY A 388 -3.73 2.94 -22.93
CA GLY A 388 -3.99 4.12 -23.76
C GLY A 388 -4.86 3.95 -25.02
N GLN A 389 -5.28 2.73 -25.42
CA GLN A 389 -6.22 2.52 -26.53
C GLN A 389 -7.29 1.49 -26.18
N GLU A 390 -8.56 1.93 -26.12
CA GLU A 390 -9.70 1.01 -25.96
C GLU A 390 -10.06 0.36 -27.31
N LEU A 391 -9.74 -0.93 -27.46
CA LEU A 391 -10.24 -1.74 -28.58
C LEU A 391 -11.71 -2.11 -28.33
N LYS A 392 -12.60 -1.68 -29.23
CA LYS A 392 -14.04 -1.94 -29.11
C LYS A 392 -14.43 -3.23 -29.84
N PRO A 393 -15.35 -4.03 -29.29
CA PRO A 393 -15.86 -5.21 -29.97
C PRO A 393 -16.67 -4.82 -31.21
N VAL A 394 -16.56 -5.62 -32.27
CA VAL A 394 -17.26 -5.39 -33.54
C VAL A 394 -18.44 -6.35 -33.64
N THR A 395 -19.61 -5.82 -33.99
CA THR A 395 -20.85 -6.60 -34.06
C THR A 395 -21.38 -6.67 -35.48
N HIS A 396 -21.54 -7.88 -35.99
CA HIS A 396 -22.16 -8.18 -37.27
C HIS A 396 -23.54 -8.79 -37.07
N THR A 397 -24.47 -8.49 -37.98
CA THR A 397 -25.81 -9.07 -37.97
C THR A 397 -26.09 -9.71 -39.32
N LEU A 398 -26.32 -11.01 -39.29
CA LEU A 398 -26.61 -11.84 -40.45
C LEU A 398 -28.04 -12.38 -40.38
N LYS A 399 -28.59 -12.67 -41.57
CA LYS A 399 -29.85 -13.39 -41.71
C LYS A 399 -29.50 -14.86 -41.94
N ALA A 400 -30.17 -15.75 -41.23
CA ALA A 400 -30.03 -17.19 -41.41
C ALA A 400 -31.41 -17.82 -41.48
N GLU A 401 -31.52 -18.92 -42.20
CA GLU A 401 -32.73 -19.74 -42.26
C GLU A 401 -32.41 -21.11 -41.68
N ALA A 402 -33.28 -21.61 -40.79
CA ALA A 402 -33.13 -22.93 -40.20
C ALA A 402 -34.13 -23.89 -40.87
N GLU A 403 -33.59 -24.86 -41.60
CA GLU A 403 -34.37 -25.96 -42.19
C GLU A 403 -35.01 -26.81 -41.06
N LEU A 404 -36.33 -27.06 -41.17
CA LEU A 404 -37.20 -27.58 -40.09
C LEU A 404 -37.51 -29.09 -40.12
#